data_AF-A0A7X4XEW0-F1
#
_entry.id   AF-A0A7X4XEW0-F1
#
_cell.length_a   1.000
_cell.length_b   1.000
_cell.length_c   1.000
_cell.angle_alpha   90.00
_cell.angle_beta   90.00
_cell.angle_gamma   90.00
#
_symmetry.space_group_name_H-M   'P 1'
#
loop_
_entity.id
_entity.type
_entity.pdbx_description
1 polymer ?
#
loop_
_entity_poly.entity_id
_entity_poly.type
_entity_poly.pdbx_seq_one_letter_code
_entity_poly.pdbx_strand_id
1 'polypeptide(L)'
;MLTKETFVDIHVRFAQGQSIRNIARQLGISRNTVKHHLQQHQMPAYAQRAQPVTKLAPFKPYLVQRIEQAKPDWIPATVLFDEVVQLGYQGGIAQLRRFVCQFKLCSTPEPVVRFETQPGQQMQIDFTTIRRGKRPLKAFV
;
A
#
# COMPACT_ATOMS: atom_id res chain seq x y z
N MET A 1 -4.60 22.51 4.45
CA MET A 1 -4.36 22.99 3.07
C MET A 1 -5.06 24.32 2.92
N LEU A 2 -4.43 25.34 2.31
CA LEU A 2 -5.17 26.55 1.92
C LEU A 2 -6.13 26.22 0.78
N THR A 3 -7.34 26.74 0.87
CA THR A 3 -8.38 26.64 -0.16
C THR A 3 -8.23 27.76 -1.18
N LYS A 4 -8.89 27.62 -2.34
CA LYS A 4 -8.99 28.72 -3.33
C LYS A 4 -9.58 29.99 -2.72
N GLU A 5 -10.58 29.83 -1.84
CA GLU A 5 -11.26 30.91 -1.14
C GLU A 5 -10.28 31.70 -0.25
N THR A 6 -9.49 31.01 0.57
CA THR A 6 -8.49 31.68 1.43
C THR A 6 -7.39 32.37 0.62
N PHE A 7 -7.02 31.85 -0.56
CA PHE A 7 -6.09 32.52 -1.46
C PHE A 7 -6.68 33.84 -2.01
N VAL A 8 -7.92 33.81 -2.51
CA VAL A 8 -8.60 35.01 -3.03
C VAL A 8 -8.79 36.04 -1.91
N ASP A 9 -9.21 35.62 -0.72
CA ASP A 9 -9.43 36.49 0.43
C ASP A 9 -8.15 37.24 0.86
N ILE A 10 -6.98 36.59 0.78
CA ILE A 10 -5.69 37.24 1.05
C ILE A 10 -5.47 38.40 0.07
N HIS A 11 -5.68 38.18 -1.22
CA HIS A 11 -5.47 39.20 -2.26
C HIS A 11 -6.50 40.34 -2.17
N VAL A 12 -7.78 40.02 -1.95
CA VAL A 12 -8.85 41.02 -1.81
C VAL A 12 -8.59 41.92 -0.60
N ARG A 13 -8.30 41.34 0.56
CA ARG A 13 -8.03 42.11 1.80
C ARG A 13 -6.77 42.95 1.69
N PHE A 14 -5.75 42.46 0.99
CA PHE A 14 -4.54 43.23 0.73
C PHE A 14 -4.80 44.40 -0.23
N ALA A 15 -5.60 44.20 -1.28
CA ALA A 15 -6.03 45.27 -2.19
C ALA A 15 -6.89 46.34 -1.48
N GLN A 16 -7.62 45.96 -0.43
CA GLN A 16 -8.34 46.88 0.46
C GLN A 16 -7.42 47.64 1.45
N GLY A 17 -6.10 47.46 1.37
CA GLY A 17 -5.13 48.17 2.20
C GLY A 17 -4.90 47.58 3.59
N GLN A 18 -5.39 46.37 3.88
CA GLN A 18 -5.15 45.74 5.17
C GLN A 18 -3.69 45.28 5.32
N SER A 19 -3.12 45.47 6.52
CA SER A 19 -1.75 44.98 6.78
C SER A 19 -1.70 43.45 6.83
N ILE A 20 -0.57 42.88 6.42
CA ILE A 20 -0.29 41.43 6.49
C ILE A 20 -0.58 40.85 7.88
N ARG A 21 -0.31 41.62 8.95
CA ARG A 21 -0.56 41.20 10.34
C ARG A 21 -2.06 41.09 10.64
N ASN A 22 -2.86 42.00 10.09
CA ASN A 22 -4.31 41.99 10.30
C ASN A 22 -4.97 40.86 9.50
N ILE A 23 -4.55 40.66 8.25
CA ILE A 23 -5.00 39.56 7.39
C ILE A 23 -4.70 38.21 8.04
N ALA A 24 -3.46 38.01 8.54
CA ALA A 24 -3.06 36.80 9.25
C ALA A 24 -3.94 36.52 10.48
N ARG A 25 -4.26 37.56 11.26
CA ARG A 25 -5.10 37.45 12.47
C ARG A 25 -6.55 37.11 12.13
N GLN A 26 -7.10 37.71 11.08
CA GLN A 26 -8.50 37.49 10.68
C GLN A 26 -8.72 36.15 10.00
N LEU A 27 -7.76 35.68 9.20
CA LEU A 27 -7.84 34.41 8.49
C LEU A 27 -7.26 33.24 9.30
N GLY A 28 -6.67 33.49 10.47
CA GLY A 28 -6.09 32.45 11.34
C GLY A 28 -4.86 31.73 10.74
N ILE A 29 -4.15 32.38 9.82
CA ILE A 29 -2.99 31.80 9.11
C ILE A 29 -1.71 32.55 9.43
N SER A 30 -0.55 31.90 9.24
CA SER A 30 0.73 32.52 9.56
C SER A 30 1.04 33.73 8.68
N ARG A 31 1.71 34.74 9.23
CA ARG A 31 2.17 35.93 8.46
C ARG A 31 3.07 35.54 7.29
N ASN A 32 3.86 34.47 7.44
CA ASN A 32 4.72 33.94 6.40
C ASN A 32 3.91 33.34 5.24
N THR A 33 2.80 32.68 5.55
CA THR A 33 1.87 32.13 4.56
C THR A 33 1.18 33.23 3.78
N VAL A 34 0.69 34.28 4.46
CA VAL A 34 0.12 35.47 3.80
C VAL A 34 1.14 36.14 2.88
N LYS A 35 2.36 36.40 3.40
CA LYS A 35 3.45 37.00 2.61
C LYS A 35 3.83 36.16 1.40
N HIS A 36 3.96 34.84 1.56
CA HIS A 36 4.26 33.91 0.48
C HIS A 36 3.17 33.94 -0.60
N HIS A 37 1.89 33.88 -0.22
CA HIS A 37 0.80 33.90 -1.19
C HIS A 37 0.66 35.24 -1.92
N LEU A 38 0.89 36.37 -1.25
CA LEU A 38 0.89 37.67 -1.93
C LEU A 38 1.99 37.82 -2.99
N GLN A 39 3.09 37.07 -2.88
CA GLN A 39 4.15 37.03 -3.91
C GLN A 39 3.78 36.14 -5.11
N GLN A 40 2.80 35.25 -4.95
CA GLN A 40 2.34 34.34 -6.00
C GLN A 40 1.10 34.91 -6.67
N HIS A 41 1.12 35.08 -7.98
CA HIS A 41 -0.04 35.62 -8.73
C HIS A 41 -1.12 34.56 -8.99
N GLN A 42 -0.77 33.28 -8.85
CA GLN A 42 -1.67 32.16 -9.06
C GLN A 42 -1.58 31.20 -7.88
N MET A 43 -2.70 30.53 -7.59
CA MET A 43 -2.72 29.53 -6.53
C MET A 43 -1.74 28.40 -6.90
N PRO A 44 -0.78 28.05 -6.03
CA PRO A 44 0.15 26.98 -6.32
C PRO A 44 -0.64 25.68 -6.51
N ALA A 45 -0.59 25.13 -7.72
CA ALA A 45 -1.11 23.80 -7.98
C ALA A 45 -0.26 22.82 -7.19
N TYR A 46 -0.90 21.96 -6.40
CA TYR A 46 -0.20 20.86 -5.74
C TYR A 46 0.26 19.88 -6.82
N ALA A 47 1.47 20.06 -7.32
CA ALA A 47 2.11 19.08 -8.17
C ALA A 47 2.34 17.82 -7.33
N GLN A 48 1.82 16.67 -7.78
CA GLN A 48 2.21 15.41 -7.19
C GLN A 48 3.73 15.30 -7.29
N ARG A 49 4.38 15.20 -6.12
CA ARG A 49 5.82 15.05 -6.04
C ARG A 49 6.20 13.83 -6.86
N ALA A 50 7.09 14.01 -7.84
CA ALA A 50 7.60 12.92 -8.65
C ALA A 50 8.10 11.81 -7.71
N GLN A 51 7.60 10.58 -7.90
CA GLN A 51 8.05 9.48 -7.06
C GLN A 51 9.54 9.27 -7.31
N PRO A 52 10.36 9.15 -6.26
CA PRO A 52 11.78 8.93 -6.43
C PRO A 52 12.01 7.66 -7.25
N VAL A 53 12.99 7.70 -8.15
CA VAL A 53 13.40 6.53 -8.93
C VAL A 53 13.86 5.46 -7.94
N THR A 54 13.13 4.36 -7.91
CA THR A 54 13.42 3.24 -7.01
C THR A 54 14.47 2.34 -7.64
N LYS A 55 15.29 1.68 -6.81
CA LYS A 55 16.25 0.65 -7.27
C LYS A 55 15.61 -0.46 -8.09
N LEU A 56 14.30 -0.70 -7.90
CA LEU A 56 13.53 -1.68 -8.67
C LEU A 56 13.19 -1.22 -10.09
N ALA A 57 13.26 0.07 -10.39
CA ALA A 57 12.81 0.62 -11.68
C ALA A 57 13.42 -0.07 -12.92
N PRO A 58 14.73 -0.38 -12.96
CA PRO A 58 15.33 -1.08 -14.10
C PRO A 58 14.82 -2.52 -14.28
N PHE A 59 14.39 -3.17 -13.20
CA PHE A 59 13.98 -4.59 -13.19
C PHE A 59 12.48 -4.79 -13.38
N LYS A 60 11.68 -3.72 -13.35
CA LYS A 60 10.22 -3.78 -13.56
C LYS A 60 9.83 -4.43 -14.90
N PRO A 61 10.46 -4.11 -16.05
CA PRO A 61 10.10 -4.71 -17.32
C PRO A 61 10.28 -6.23 -17.31
N TYR A 62 11.41 -6.70 -16.76
CA TYR A 62 11.69 -8.13 -16.60
C TYR A 62 10.63 -8.82 -15.73
N LEU A 63 10.30 -8.24 -14.58
CA LEU A 63 9.29 -8.79 -13.67
C LEU A 63 7.91 -8.91 -14.33
N VAL A 64 7.48 -7.89 -15.08
CA VAL A 64 6.19 -7.92 -15.80
C VAL A 64 6.19 -9.01 -16.87
N GLN A 65 7.25 -9.09 -17.67
CA GLN A 65 7.39 -10.13 -18.69
C GLN A 65 7.36 -11.52 -18.07
N ARG A 66 8.06 -11.72 -16.94
CA ARG A 66 8.13 -13.00 -16.24
C ARG A 66 6.78 -13.42 -15.66
N ILE A 67 6.03 -12.47 -15.08
CA ILE A 67 4.66 -12.70 -14.60
C ILE A 67 3.75 -13.06 -15.76
N GLU A 68 3.86 -12.38 -16.91
CA GLU A 68 3.02 -12.67 -18.08
C GLU A 68 3.29 -14.07 -18.64
N GLN A 69 4.56 -14.47 -18.74
CA GLN A 69 4.97 -15.80 -19.19
C GLN A 69 4.49 -16.93 -18.28
N ALA A 70 4.29 -16.65 -16.99
CA ALA A 70 3.87 -17.64 -16.03
C ALA A 70 2.36 -17.87 -16.02
N LYS A 71 1.56 -16.98 -16.61
CA LYS A 71 0.10 -17.12 -16.61
C LYS A 71 -0.32 -18.46 -17.24
N PRO A 72 -1.26 -19.19 -16.63
CA PRO A 72 -2.14 -18.77 -15.52
C PRO A 72 -1.53 -18.93 -14.11
N ASP A 73 -0.37 -19.56 -13.99
CA ASP A 73 0.27 -19.85 -12.71
C ASP A 73 0.90 -18.61 -12.06
N TRP A 74 0.96 -18.62 -10.73
CA TRP A 74 1.50 -17.51 -9.96
C TRP A 74 2.88 -17.81 -9.39
N ILE A 75 3.90 -17.10 -9.87
CA ILE A 75 5.26 -17.21 -9.32
C ILE A 75 5.34 -16.51 -7.96
N PRO A 76 5.80 -17.19 -6.89
CA PRO A 76 6.04 -16.55 -5.61
C PRO A 76 7.06 -15.40 -5.73
N ALA A 77 6.80 -14.29 -5.02
CA ALA A 77 7.69 -13.13 -5.03
C ALA A 77 9.11 -13.41 -4.52
N THR A 78 9.33 -14.50 -3.77
CA THR A 78 10.66 -14.97 -3.37
C THR A 78 11.47 -15.47 -4.56
N VAL A 79 10.85 -16.25 -5.45
CA VAL A 79 11.51 -16.78 -6.66
C VAL A 79 11.89 -15.63 -7.58
N LEU A 80 10.95 -14.70 -7.82
CA LEU A 80 11.23 -13.50 -8.62
C LEU A 80 12.31 -12.61 -8.00
N PHE A 81 12.42 -12.59 -6.67
CA PHE A 81 13.47 -11.86 -5.99
C PHE A 81 14.84 -12.50 -6.20
N ASP A 82 14.94 -13.82 -6.10
CA ASP A 82 16.20 -14.54 -6.33
C ASP A 82 16.68 -14.37 -7.78
N GLU A 83 15.76 -14.45 -8.77
CA GLU A 83 16.07 -14.19 -10.19
C GLU A 83 16.61 -12.76 -10.38
N VAL A 84 15.96 -11.76 -9.78
CA VAL A 84 16.34 -10.35 -9.95
C VAL A 84 17.61 -9.99 -9.17
N VAL A 85 17.89 -10.66 -8.04
CA VAL A 85 19.17 -10.55 -7.32
C VAL A 85 20.32 -11.09 -8.18
N GLN A 86 20.12 -12.20 -8.89
CA GLN A 86 21.12 -12.72 -9.84
C GLN A 86 21.37 -11.75 -11.01
N LEU A 87 20.36 -10.97 -11.41
CA LEU A 87 20.48 -9.89 -12.40
C LEU A 87 21.12 -8.61 -11.85
N GLY A 88 21.51 -8.58 -10.57
CA GLY A 88 22.21 -7.45 -9.94
C GLY A 88 21.35 -6.52 -9.09
N TYR A 89 20.15 -6.95 -8.66
CA TYR A 89 19.32 -6.14 -7.78
C TYR A 89 19.86 -6.07 -6.35
N GLN A 90 20.07 -4.84 -5.88
CA GLN A 90 20.58 -4.53 -4.53
C GLN A 90 19.51 -3.91 -3.61
N GLY A 91 18.23 -4.06 -3.95
CA GLY A 91 17.11 -3.59 -3.14
C GLY A 91 16.54 -4.69 -2.24
N GLY A 92 15.57 -4.32 -1.40
CA GLY A 92 14.92 -5.27 -0.49
C GLY A 92 13.70 -5.95 -1.10
N ILE A 93 13.47 -7.20 -0.70
CA ILE A 93 12.31 -8.02 -1.14
C ILE A 93 10.95 -7.33 -0.90
N ALA A 94 10.83 -6.48 0.12
CA ALA A 94 9.60 -5.75 0.43
C ALA A 94 9.15 -4.84 -0.72
N GLN A 95 10.10 -4.17 -1.38
CA GLN A 95 9.80 -3.30 -2.53
C GLN A 95 9.34 -4.11 -3.74
N LEU A 96 9.99 -5.26 -3.98
CA LEU A 96 9.57 -6.20 -5.03
C LEU A 96 8.18 -6.77 -4.75
N ARG A 97 7.91 -7.24 -3.53
CA ARG A 97 6.58 -7.75 -3.12
C ARG A 97 5.49 -6.71 -3.35
N ARG A 98 5.71 -5.45 -2.94
CA ARG A 98 4.73 -4.37 -3.14
C ARG A 98 4.43 -4.15 -4.63
N PHE A 99 5.43 -4.27 -5.49
CA PHE A 99 5.24 -4.15 -6.94
C PHE A 99 4.55 -5.38 -7.53
N VAL A 100 4.96 -6.60 -7.16
CA VAL A 100 4.42 -7.84 -7.73
C VAL A 100 2.98 -8.09 -7.30
N CYS A 101 2.60 -7.79 -6.05
CA CYS A 101 1.24 -8.01 -5.55
C CYS A 101 0.14 -7.31 -6.37
N GLN A 102 0.45 -6.20 -7.07
CA GLN A 102 -0.54 -5.51 -7.91
C GLN A 102 -0.97 -6.32 -9.14
N PHE A 103 -0.19 -7.34 -9.52
CA PHE A 103 -0.48 -8.23 -10.65
C PHE A 103 -1.14 -9.54 -10.22
N LYS A 104 -1.24 -9.80 -8.91
CA LYS A 104 -1.87 -11.01 -8.40
C LYS A 104 -3.37 -10.88 -8.58
N LEU A 105 -3.94 -11.70 -9.48
CA LEU A 105 -5.39 -11.87 -9.56
C LEU A 105 -5.87 -12.44 -8.22
N CYS A 106 -6.75 -11.72 -7.54
CA CYS A 106 -7.51 -12.26 -6.43
C CYS A 106 -8.47 -13.31 -7.01
N SER A 107 -8.02 -14.57 -7.09
CA SER A 107 -8.89 -15.66 -7.46
C SER A 107 -10.00 -15.77 -6.42
N THR A 108 -11.24 -15.92 -6.86
CA THR A 108 -12.33 -16.28 -5.98
C THR A 108 -11.97 -17.59 -5.29
N PRO A 109 -12.00 -17.67 -3.94
CA PRO A 109 -11.76 -18.94 -3.27
C PRO A 109 -12.77 -19.96 -3.82
N GLU A 110 -12.30 -21.18 -4.09
CA GLU A 110 -13.19 -22.25 -4.50
C GLU A 110 -14.32 -22.38 -3.47
N PRO A 111 -15.57 -22.58 -3.92
CA PRO A 111 -16.68 -22.71 -3.01
C PRO A 111 -16.41 -23.91 -2.09
N VAL A 112 -16.46 -23.68 -0.79
CA VAL A 112 -16.32 -24.74 0.20
C VAL A 112 -17.55 -25.65 0.08
N VAL A 113 -17.38 -26.80 -0.57
CA VAL A 113 -18.42 -27.84 -0.62
C VAL A 113 -18.42 -28.54 0.73
N ARG A 114 -19.42 -28.24 1.56
CA ARG A 114 -19.64 -28.97 2.80
C ARG A 114 -20.23 -30.33 2.45
N PHE A 115 -19.54 -31.39 2.85
CA PHE A 115 -20.06 -32.75 2.77
C PHE A 115 -20.69 -33.09 4.12
N GLU A 116 -22.00 -33.24 4.15
CA GLU A 116 -22.75 -33.70 5.32
C GLU A 116 -23.25 -35.12 5.07
N THR A 117 -23.13 -35.97 6.08
CA THR A 117 -23.60 -37.36 6.08
C THR A 117 -24.72 -37.52 7.07
N GLN A 118 -25.64 -38.46 6.78
CA GLN A 118 -26.72 -38.78 7.71
C GLN A 118 -26.16 -39.37 9.01
N PRO A 119 -26.86 -39.19 10.15
CA PRO A 119 -26.48 -39.83 11.40
C PRO A 119 -26.22 -41.33 11.23
N GLY A 120 -25.09 -41.81 11.72
CA GLY A 120 -24.69 -43.22 11.64
C GLY A 120 -23.99 -43.65 10.34
N GLN A 121 -23.85 -42.76 9.34
CA GLN A 121 -23.08 -43.06 8.12
C GLN A 121 -21.62 -42.59 8.17
N GLN A 122 -21.29 -41.67 9.08
CA GLN A 122 -19.92 -41.19 9.28
C GLN A 122 -19.65 -40.96 10.77
N MET A 123 -18.43 -41.28 11.19
CA MET A 123 -17.90 -40.93 12.50
C MET A 123 -16.64 -40.08 12.28
N GLN A 124 -16.60 -38.89 12.86
CA GLN A 124 -15.39 -38.07 12.92
C GLN A 124 -14.68 -38.37 14.24
N ILE A 125 -13.37 -38.62 14.16
CA ILE A 125 -12.50 -38.84 15.32
C ILE A 125 -11.29 -37.94 15.13
N ASP A 126 -10.97 -37.18 16.16
CA ASP A 126 -9.74 -36.42 16.23
C ASP A 126 -8.65 -37.20 16.96
N PHE A 127 -7.41 -36.91 16.61
CA PHE A 127 -6.26 -37.47 17.29
C PHE A 127 -5.70 -36.49 18.31
N THR A 128 -5.59 -36.92 19.55
CA THR A 128 -4.95 -36.12 20.60
C THR A 128 -3.78 -36.83 21.23
N THR A 129 -2.86 -36.03 21.78
CA THR A 129 -1.74 -36.52 22.57
C THR A 129 -1.79 -35.92 23.95
N ILE A 130 -2.09 -36.76 24.94
CA ILE A 130 -2.12 -36.39 26.36
C ILE A 130 -0.71 -36.59 26.92
N ARG A 131 -0.06 -35.49 27.32
CA ARG A 131 1.29 -35.54 27.88
C ARG A 131 1.26 -36.14 29.29
N ARG A 132 1.87 -37.31 29.48
CA ARG A 132 2.02 -37.97 30.78
C ARG A 132 3.50 -38.24 31.09
N GLY A 133 4.22 -37.16 31.42
CA GLY A 133 5.66 -37.22 31.70
C GLY A 133 6.47 -37.78 30.52
N LYS A 134 7.32 -38.78 30.78
CA LYS A 134 8.19 -39.39 29.74
C LYS A 134 7.44 -40.33 28.76
N ARG A 135 6.16 -40.65 29.02
CA ARG A 135 5.36 -41.55 28.17
C ARG A 135 4.06 -40.85 27.75
N PRO A 136 4.04 -40.14 26.61
CA PRO A 136 2.81 -39.52 26.12
C PRO A 136 1.77 -40.59 25.74
N LEU A 137 0.50 -40.33 26.07
CA LEU A 137 -0.62 -41.17 25.66
C LEU A 137 -1.23 -40.57 24.39
N LYS A 138 -1.44 -41.41 23.38
CA LYS A 138 -2.13 -41.05 22.14
C LYS A 138 -3.56 -41.58 22.24
N ALA A 139 -4.55 -40.74 21.94
CA ALA A 139 -5.96 -41.08 22.09
C ALA A 139 -6.79 -40.52 20.93
N PHE A 140 -7.93 -41.17 20.71
CA PHE A 140 -8.99 -40.73 19.82
C PHE A 140 -10.04 -39.97 20.65
N VAL A 141 -10.52 -38.84 20.15
CA VAL A 141 -11.56 -38.00 20.78
C VAL A 141 -12.66 -37.74 19.76
#